data_AF-A0A847EIU3-F1
#
_entry.id   AF-A0A847EIU3-F1
#
_cell.length_a   1.000
_cell.length_b   1.000
_cell.length_c   1.000
_cell.angle_alpha   90.00
_cell.angle_beta   90.00
_cell.angle_gamma   90.00
#
_symmetry.space_group_name_H-M   'P 1'
#
loop_
_entity.id
_entity.type
_entity.pdbx_description
1 polymer ?
#
loop_
_entity_poly.entity_id
_entity_poly.type
_entity_poly.pdbx_seq_one_letter_code
_entity_poly.pdbx_strand_id
1 'polypeptide(L)' 'SVKSTDTADGYRYHFTDGSWLLIRFSGTEPLLRIYAESSSPEQVEKLLEAGRTLAGVRGKEDNHE' A
#
# COMPACT_ATOMS: atom_id res chain seq x y z
N SER A 1 1.11 2.41 14.78
CA SER A 1 2.24 3.30 14.42
C SER A 1 3.23 2.53 13.56
N VAL A 2 4.14 3.21 12.85
CA VAL A 2 5.20 2.54 12.08
C VAL A 2 6.26 2.02 13.05
N LYS A 3 6.64 0.75 12.89
CA LYS A 3 7.72 0.07 13.60
C LYS A 3 9.05 0.19 12.86
N SER A 4 9.03 0.01 11.54
CA SER A 4 10.22 0.14 10.69
C SER A 4 9.85 0.44 9.23
N THR A 5 10.83 0.93 8.48
CA THR A 5 10.72 1.18 7.04
C THR A 5 11.92 0.54 6.32
N ASP A 6 11.65 -0.12 5.21
CA ASP A 6 12.64 -0.64 4.27
C ASP A 6 12.46 0.04 2.90
N THR A 7 13.56 0.50 2.32
CA THR A 7 13.59 1.24 1.05
C THR A 7 14.37 0.54 -0.07
N ALA A 8 14.75 -0.74 0.10
CA ALA A 8 15.56 -1.46 -0.87
C ALA A 8 14.83 -1.72 -2.20
N ASP A 9 13.49 -1.88 -2.16
CA ASP A 9 12.64 -2.17 -3.32
C ASP A 9 11.28 -1.48 -3.18
N GLY A 10 11.28 -0.17 -3.40
CA GLY A 10 10.16 0.70 -3.09
C GLY A 10 10.14 1.08 -1.60
N TYR A 11 8.97 1.43 -1.07
CA TYR A 11 8.79 1.81 0.33
C TYR A 11 7.93 0.78 1.03
N ARG A 12 8.54 -0.01 1.92
CA ARG A 12 7.84 -0.95 2.79
C ARG A 12 7.73 -0.39 4.20
N TYR A 13 6.52 -0.27 4.71
CA TYR A 13 6.22 0.14 6.07
C TYR A 13 5.76 -1.08 6.85
N HIS A 14 6.41 -1.37 7.97
CA HIS A 14 5.95 -2.35 8.95
C HIS A 14 5.30 -1.63 10.12
N PHE A 15 4.10 -2.02 10.48
CA PHE A 15 3.37 -1.43 11.60
C PHE A 15 3.56 -2.24 12.88
N THR A 16 3.30 -1.62 14.03
CA THR A 16 3.44 -2.24 15.35
C THR A 16 2.50 -3.42 15.59
N ASP A 17 1.37 -3.47 14.88
CA ASP A 17 0.38 -4.56 14.94
C ASP A 17 0.71 -5.74 14.02
N GLY A 18 1.87 -5.69 13.34
CA GLY A 18 2.31 -6.73 12.42
C GLY A 18 1.83 -6.54 10.98
N SER A 19 0.92 -5.60 10.71
CA SER A 19 0.50 -5.27 9.35
C SER A 19 1.65 -4.62 8.56
N TRP A 20 1.53 -4.61 7.23
CA TRP A 20 2.50 -3.95 6.36
C TRP A 20 1.87 -3.35 5.12
N LEU A 21 2.52 -2.31 4.58
CA LEU A 21 2.21 -1.63 3.32
C LEU A 21 3.48 -1.58 2.47
N LEU A 22 3.39 -1.90 1.18
CA LEU A 22 4.47 -1.78 0.22
C LEU A 22 4.02 -0.97 -0.99
N ILE A 23 4.75 0.09 -1.32
CA ILE A 23 4.58 0.89 -2.54
C ILE A 23 5.85 0.76 -3.37
N ARG A 24 5.76 0.24 -4.60
CA ARG A 24 6.93 0.11 -5.48
C ARG A 24 6.59 0.28 -6.94
N PHE A 25 7.56 0.73 -7.72
CA PHE A 25 7.47 0.63 -9.17
C PHE A 25 7.72 -0.82 -9.62
N SER A 26 7.00 -1.21 -10.66
CA SER A 26 7.34 -2.41 -11.43
C SER A 26 8.69 -2.22 -12.11
N GLY A 27 9.53 -3.25 -12.13
CA GLY A 27 10.81 -3.22 -12.85
C GLY A 27 10.67 -3.55 -14.35
N THR A 28 9.55 -4.15 -14.76
CA THR A 28 9.36 -4.71 -16.11
C THR A 28 8.15 -4.17 -16.84
N GLU A 29 7.30 -3.39 -16.18
CA GLU A 29 6.05 -2.85 -16.74
C GLU A 29 5.87 -1.40 -16.27
N PRO A 30 5.14 -0.55 -17.00
CA PRO A 30 4.86 0.82 -16.59
C PRO A 30 3.75 0.88 -15.53
N LEU A 31 3.94 0.18 -14.40
CA LEU A 31 2.95 0.04 -13.32
C LEU A 31 3.53 0.47 -11.97
N LEU A 32 2.69 1.12 -11.17
CA LEU A 32 2.88 1.29 -9.73
C LEU A 32 2.14 0.15 -9.01
N ARG A 33 2.80 -0.50 -8.06
CA ARG A 33 2.23 -1.56 -7.22
C ARG A 33 2.06 -1.09 -5.79
N ILE A 34 0.91 -1.38 -5.23
CA ILE A 34 0.57 -1.14 -3.83
C ILE A 34 0.06 -2.47 -3.26
N TYR A 35 0.73 -2.97 -2.24
CA TYR A 35 0.38 -4.20 -1.55
C TYR A 35 0.17 -3.91 -0.07
N ALA A 36 -0.79 -4.58 0.54
CA ALA A 36 -1.00 -4.50 1.98
C ALA A 36 -1.37 -5.88 2.54
N GLU A 37 -0.99 -6.11 3.79
CA GLU A 37 -1.41 -7.27 4.57
C GLU A 37 -1.77 -6.79 5.97
N SER A 38 -2.89 -7.30 6.48
CA SER A 38 -3.35 -7.00 7.83
C SER A 38 -4.24 -8.14 8.34
N SER A 39 -4.64 -8.05 9.61
CA SER A 39 -5.48 -9.05 10.28
C SER A 39 -6.95 -9.00 9.90
N SER A 40 -7.40 -7.97 9.15
CA SER A 40 -8.78 -7.88 8.66
C SER A 40 -8.85 -7.25 7.27
N PRO A 41 -9.88 -7.59 6.46
CA PRO A 41 -10.10 -6.98 5.15
C PRO A 41 -10.27 -5.46 5.21
N GLU A 42 -10.94 -4.95 6.24
CA GLU A 42 -11.17 -3.51 6.42
C GLU A 42 -9.85 -2.76 6.67
N GLN A 43 -8.90 -3.37 7.37
CA GLN A 43 -7.58 -2.79 7.56
C GLN A 43 -6.73 -2.86 6.29
N VAL A 44 -6.85 -3.92 5.51
CA VAL A 44 -6.21 -4.00 4.18
C VAL A 44 -6.69 -2.84 3.30
N GLU A 45 -7.99 -2.60 3.21
CA GLU A 45 -8.52 -1.51 2.39
C GLU A 45 -8.02 -0.13 2.86
N LYS A 46 -8.01 0.12 4.17
CA LYS A 46 -7.44 1.35 4.74
C LYS A 46 -5.96 1.55 4.39
N LEU A 47 -5.16 0.48 4.46
CA LEU A 47 -3.74 0.54 4.10
C LEU A 47 -3.55 0.78 2.60
N LEU A 48 -4.37 0.16 1.75
CA LEU A 48 -4.32 0.38 0.31
C LEU A 48 -4.72 1.82 -0.05
N GLU A 49 -5.77 2.36 0.58
CA GLU A 49 -6.18 3.77 0.41
C GLU A 49 -5.09 4.74 0.88
N ALA A 50 -4.48 4.49 2.04
CA ALA A 50 -3.34 5.26 2.52
C ALA A 50 -2.16 5.19 1.53
N GLY A 51 -1.87 4.01 0.99
CA GLY A 51 -0.83 3.81 -0.02
C GLY A 51 -1.09 4.60 -1.30
N ARG A 52 -2.35 4.62 -1.77
CA ARG A 52 -2.77 5.40 -2.95
C ARG A 52 -2.60 6.89 -2.72
N THR A 53 -3.03 7.37 -1.56
CA THR A 53 -2.86 8.77 -1.14
C THR A 53 -1.39 9.17 -1.10
N LEU A 54 -0.53 8.34 -0.48
CA LEU A 54 0.92 8.58 -0.41
C LEU A 54 1.57 8.60 -1.80
N ALA A 55 1.10 7.75 -2.71
CA ALA A 55 1.59 7.71 -4.09
C ALA A 55 1.00 8.81 -4.99
N GLY A 56 0.05 9.62 -4.49
CA GLY A 56 -0.62 10.65 -5.28
C GLY A 56 -1.55 10.11 -6.37
N VAL A 57 -2.01 8.87 -6.24
CA VAL A 57 -2.96 8.24 -7.19
C VAL A 57 -4.34 8.19 -6.56
N ARG A 58 -5.38 8.53 -7.34
CA ARG A 58 -6.76 8.35 -6.88
C ARG A 58 -7.11 6.86 -6.93
N GLY A 59 -7.84 6.37 -5.92
CA GLY A 59 -8.45 5.05 -5.99
C GLY A 59 -9.43 4.95 -7.16
N LYS A 60 -9.81 3.72 -7.54
CA LYS A 60 -10.91 3.53 -8.48
C LYS A 60 -12.08 4.38 -8.00
N GLU A 61 -12.58 5.27 -8.85
CA GLU A 61 -13.94 5.80 -8.66
C GLU A 61 -14.85 4.58 -8.59
N ASP A 62 -15.73 4.54 -7.60
CA ASP A 62 -16.78 3.53 -7.48
C ASP A 62 -17.69 3.67 -8.71
N ASN A 63 -17.28 3.06 -9.84
CA ASN A 63 -18.16 2.78 -10.95
C ASN A 63 -19.10 1.67 -10.48
N HIS A 64 -20.13 2.08 -9.74
CA HIS A 64 -21.37 1.35 -9.64
C HIS A 64 -22.06 1.41 -11.01
N GLU A 65 -21.69 0.51 -11.91
CA GLU A 65 -22.60 0.02 -12.96
C GLU A 65 -23.25 -1.28 -12.50
#